data_AF-A0A7C4U8P6-F1
#
_entry.id   AF-A0A7C4U8P6-F1
#
_cell.length_a   1.000
_cell.length_b   1.000
_cell.length_c   1.000
_cell.angle_alpha   90.00
_cell.angle_beta   90.00
_cell.angle_gamma   90.00
#
_symmetry.space_group_name_H-M   'P 1'
#
loop_
_entity.id
_entity.type
_entity.pdbx_description
1 polymer ?
#
loop_
_entity_poly.entity_id
_entity_poly.type
_entity_poly.pdbx_seq_one_letter_code
_entity_poly.pdbx_strand_id
1 'polypeptide(L)'
;MANIVSAAICMVAPVLMAQQEWDDHDRNQKTTAPDIAKNYLESCAPNAVIFTFGDNDTYPLWYAQEVEGVRPDIRIINNSLLGIDWYINQLRYQVNKADSLDVIWSPEQIEGHNREFMRYKLSPNADPNKYYPLYEVMKNILGKPYINQETGRDEGPNGFPVAQVYNPQSKDWDPVAKFSVPVNAELVRKNGTVNAGDSLVSEMLFEIPMNKLKGGLVRSDFIILNIIASNQWKRPIYFTANFGELGFGQYLRKDGMAYRLVPVVNKSPQQNWVVEQAFRQNGLGGTQIRDNNTDSMFNVMMNEFEFGGANKKGVYFDEENRRHILNIRALYGEAAGNMADLGRKEEAQKLLDKVEAGINPANLPYAQVSRYNGHNQTGMIYLEACYKAGKTELAEKVRQAVKKDLEQQMNYYAALGDMSRLEFNKILDQYDNMRQQAQMKAAFAQTAEQQNQARQEMNQAEYYFSNSLKDKQAGLRTEILINRGLMDVLKAVEEKYAPQTQAPKPGEEGGGTIINSPDSTNNK
;
A
#
# COMPACT_ATOMS: atom_id res chain seq x y z
N MET A 1 29.32 31.07 46.42
CA MET A 1 27.89 31.15 46.77
C MET A 1 27.04 31.56 45.56
N ALA A 2 27.37 32.64 44.85
CA ALA A 2 26.64 33.08 43.65
C ALA A 2 26.43 31.96 42.60
N ASN A 3 27.47 31.20 42.25
CA ASN A 3 27.36 30.11 41.27
C ASN A 3 26.40 28.98 41.70
N ILE A 4 26.31 28.69 43.00
CA ILE A 4 25.40 27.67 43.55
C ILE A 4 23.96 28.17 43.47
N VAL A 5 23.73 29.44 43.80
CA VAL A 5 22.41 30.08 43.71
C VAL A 5 21.94 30.15 42.26
N SER A 6 22.81 30.54 41.33
CA SER A 6 22.50 30.54 39.90
C SER A 6 22.17 29.13 39.39
N ALA A 7 22.94 28.10 39.76
CA ALA A 7 22.64 26.72 39.40
C ALA A 7 21.30 26.25 39.97
N ALA A 8 21.00 26.57 41.23
CA ALA A 8 19.72 26.22 41.87
C ALA A 8 18.52 26.88 41.17
N ILE A 9 18.63 28.16 40.79
CA ILE A 9 17.60 28.89 40.05
C ILE A 9 17.42 28.30 38.64
N CYS A 10 18.51 28.01 37.94
CA CYS A 10 18.46 27.40 36.61
C CYS A 10 17.87 25.99 36.62
N MET A 11 17.98 25.25 37.73
CA MET A 11 17.37 23.91 37.89
C MET A 11 15.86 23.94 38.10
N VAL A 12 15.26 25.07 38.49
CA VAL A 12 13.81 25.18 38.69
C VAL A 12 13.05 24.84 37.41
N ALA A 13 13.50 25.35 36.25
CA ALA A 13 12.83 25.08 34.98
C ALA A 13 12.91 23.61 34.55
N PRO A 14 14.09 22.94 34.51
CA PRO A 14 14.19 21.50 34.25
C PRO A 14 13.41 20.64 35.25
N VAL A 15 13.40 20.98 36.55
CA VAL A 15 12.64 20.23 37.56
C VAL A 15 11.14 20.37 37.34
N LEU A 16 10.65 21.57 37.02
CA LEU A 16 9.23 21.78 36.69
C LEU A 16 8.84 21.05 35.40
N MET A 17 9.66 21.13 34.35
CA MET A 17 9.42 20.37 33.11
C MET A 17 9.43 18.86 33.38
N ALA A 18 10.37 18.34 34.17
CA ALA A 18 10.42 16.93 34.53
C ALA A 18 9.28 16.50 35.49
N GLN A 19 8.68 17.42 36.25
CA GLN A 19 7.55 17.08 37.12
C GLN A 19 6.21 17.10 36.37
N GLN A 20 6.01 18.10 35.51
CA GLN A 20 4.74 18.34 34.82
C GLN A 20 4.63 17.58 33.50
N GLU A 21 5.73 17.33 32.81
CA GLU A 21 5.72 16.87 31.42
C GLU A 21 6.37 15.48 31.25
N TRP A 22 6.74 14.79 32.32
CA TRP A 22 7.46 13.51 32.21
C TRP A 22 6.60 12.42 31.58
N ASP A 23 5.36 12.29 32.00
CA ASP A 23 4.38 11.41 31.38
C ASP A 23 4.06 11.83 29.94
N ASP A 24 3.96 13.13 29.69
CA ASP A 24 3.77 13.69 28.34
C ASP A 24 4.97 13.48 27.42
N HIS A 25 6.18 13.27 27.94
CA HIS A 25 7.40 12.97 27.18
C HIS A 25 7.85 11.51 27.24
N ASP A 26 7.24 10.68 28.08
CA ASP A 26 7.54 9.25 28.15
C ASP A 26 7.05 8.56 26.86
N ARG A 27 7.97 7.86 26.20
CA ARG A 27 7.72 7.11 24.97
C ARG A 27 8.16 5.65 25.10
N ASN A 28 8.50 5.18 26.31
CA ASN A 28 9.00 3.82 26.53
C ASN A 28 8.03 2.72 26.04
N GLN A 29 6.74 3.00 25.97
CA GLN A 29 5.72 2.07 25.48
C GLN A 29 5.48 2.16 23.97
N LYS A 30 6.02 3.18 23.28
CA LYS A 30 5.86 3.37 21.83
C LYS A 30 6.95 2.58 21.10
N THR A 31 6.65 1.32 20.80
CA THR A 31 7.59 0.37 20.16
C THR A 31 7.33 0.20 18.66
N THR A 32 6.68 1.19 18.01
CA THR A 32 6.29 1.12 16.58
C THR A 32 7.41 0.66 15.65
N ALA A 33 8.61 1.23 15.78
CA ALA A 33 9.72 0.94 14.88
C ALA A 33 10.26 -0.50 15.01
N PRO A 34 10.65 -1.00 16.21
CA PRO A 34 11.12 -2.37 16.37
C PRO A 34 10.02 -3.41 16.05
N ASP A 35 8.79 -3.21 16.52
CA ASP A 35 7.69 -4.16 16.26
C ASP A 35 7.41 -4.30 14.75
N ILE A 36 7.39 -3.18 14.00
CA ILE A 36 7.19 -3.23 12.54
C ILE A 36 8.37 -3.89 11.84
N ALA A 37 9.59 -3.62 12.29
CA ALA A 37 10.77 -4.26 11.74
C ALA A 37 10.72 -5.78 11.90
N LYS A 38 10.36 -6.25 13.11
CA LYS A 38 10.12 -7.66 13.38
C LYS A 38 9.00 -8.21 12.51
N ASN A 39 7.87 -7.53 12.38
CA ASN A 39 6.76 -7.98 11.54
C ASN A 39 7.17 -8.17 10.06
N TYR A 40 7.97 -7.27 9.49
CA TYR A 40 8.52 -7.44 8.13
C TYR A 40 9.47 -8.63 8.02
N LEU A 41 10.39 -8.79 8.98
CA LEU A 41 11.37 -9.88 8.96
C LEU A 41 10.68 -11.25 9.15
N GLU A 42 9.75 -11.35 10.10
CA GLU A 42 9.02 -12.60 10.35
C GLU A 42 8.04 -12.96 9.23
N SER A 43 7.61 -11.97 8.44
CA SER A 43 6.87 -12.22 7.20
C SER A 43 7.66 -12.98 6.14
N CYS A 44 8.99 -12.95 6.21
CA CYS A 44 9.86 -13.56 5.21
C CYS A 44 10.18 -15.02 5.54
N ALA A 45 10.15 -15.88 4.53
CA ALA A 45 10.66 -17.25 4.63
C ALA A 45 12.15 -17.30 5.04
N PRO A 46 12.65 -18.43 5.58
CA PRO A 46 14.05 -18.57 6.01
C PRO A 46 15.07 -18.27 4.90
N ASN A 47 16.19 -17.65 5.28
CA ASN A 47 17.31 -17.29 4.40
C ASN A 47 16.93 -16.37 3.22
N ALA A 48 15.86 -15.59 3.39
CA ALA A 48 15.35 -14.68 2.38
C ALA A 48 16.29 -13.51 2.09
N VAL A 49 16.08 -12.90 0.93
CA VAL A 49 16.52 -11.54 0.60
C VAL A 49 15.30 -10.63 0.68
N ILE A 50 15.42 -9.48 1.33
CA ILE A 50 14.39 -8.44 1.30
C ILE A 50 14.97 -7.12 0.80
N PHE A 51 14.34 -6.57 -0.25
CA PHE A 51 14.62 -5.23 -0.74
C PHE A 51 13.77 -4.20 0.00
N THR A 52 14.45 -3.16 0.49
CA THR A 52 13.87 -1.98 1.15
C THR A 52 14.07 -0.75 0.27
N PHE A 53 13.27 0.30 0.46
CA PHE A 53 13.23 1.44 -0.46
C PHE A 53 13.63 2.78 0.16
N GLY A 54 13.82 2.86 1.47
CA GLY A 54 14.29 4.08 2.12
C GLY A 54 14.72 3.89 3.56
N ASP A 55 14.93 5.00 4.25
CA ASP A 55 15.47 4.97 5.60
C ASP A 55 14.44 4.44 6.62
N ASN A 56 13.16 4.76 6.40
CA ASN A 56 12.06 4.40 7.29
C ASN A 56 11.71 2.91 7.30
N ASP A 57 12.07 2.14 6.26
CA ASP A 57 11.93 0.69 6.25
C ASP A 57 13.30 -0.02 6.42
N THR A 58 14.42 0.58 6.01
CA THR A 58 15.73 -0.06 6.15
C THR A 58 16.27 -0.02 7.58
N TYR A 59 16.34 1.15 8.21
CA TYR A 59 17.06 1.29 9.48
C TYR A 59 16.40 0.55 10.64
N PRO A 60 15.06 0.52 10.77
CA PRO A 60 14.41 -0.33 11.77
C PRO A 60 14.72 -1.82 11.56
N LEU A 61 14.78 -2.28 10.30
CA LEU A 61 15.11 -3.68 9.95
C LEU A 61 16.54 -4.03 10.35
N TRP A 62 17.51 -3.16 10.06
CA TRP A 62 18.89 -3.35 10.54
C TRP A 62 18.99 -3.29 12.05
N TYR A 63 18.27 -2.38 12.72
CA TYR A 63 18.23 -2.35 14.19
C TYR A 63 17.73 -3.68 14.76
N ALA A 64 16.60 -4.19 14.28
CA ALA A 64 16.04 -5.46 14.73
C ALA A 64 17.02 -6.62 14.51
N GLN A 65 17.74 -6.65 13.39
CA GLN A 65 18.71 -7.70 13.11
C GLN A 65 20.00 -7.57 13.95
N GLU A 66 20.63 -6.41 13.94
CA GLU A 66 21.98 -6.20 14.51
C GLU A 66 21.97 -6.00 16.03
N VAL A 67 20.87 -5.48 16.58
CA VAL A 67 20.76 -5.18 18.02
C VAL A 67 19.88 -6.21 18.73
N GLU A 68 18.70 -6.51 18.17
CA GLU A 68 17.74 -7.42 18.81
C GLU A 68 17.93 -8.89 18.38
N GLY A 69 18.76 -9.16 17.37
CA GLY A 69 19.04 -10.51 16.88
C GLY A 69 17.85 -11.16 16.15
N VAL A 70 16.91 -10.35 15.64
CA VAL A 70 15.74 -10.82 14.91
C VAL A 70 16.14 -11.23 13.49
N ARG A 71 15.88 -12.49 13.14
CA ARG A 71 16.10 -13.06 11.80
C ARG A 71 17.46 -12.69 11.16
N PRO A 72 18.60 -13.03 11.81
CA PRO A 72 19.94 -12.80 11.27
C PRO A 72 20.23 -13.64 10.01
N ASP A 73 19.31 -14.52 9.60
CA ASP A 73 19.34 -15.29 8.35
C ASP A 73 18.86 -14.49 7.13
N ILE A 74 18.20 -13.35 7.31
CA ILE A 74 17.67 -12.55 6.20
C ILE A 74 18.71 -11.55 5.70
N ARG A 75 18.88 -11.45 4.38
CA ARG A 75 19.68 -10.40 3.76
C ARG A 75 18.83 -9.17 3.46
N ILE A 76 19.02 -8.09 4.23
CA ILE A 76 18.37 -6.79 4.01
C ILE A 76 19.17 -5.98 2.99
N ILE A 77 18.51 -5.55 1.91
CA ILE A 77 19.13 -4.77 0.82
C ILE A 77 18.39 -3.45 0.62
N ASN A 78 19.05 -2.34 0.91
CA ASN A 78 18.54 -1.01 0.60
C ASN A 78 18.73 -0.69 -0.87
N ASN A 79 17.63 -0.61 -1.61
CA ASN A 79 17.62 -0.30 -3.04
C ASN A 79 18.30 1.05 -3.36
N SER A 80 18.17 2.04 -2.49
CA SER A 80 18.78 3.37 -2.67
C SER A 80 20.31 3.33 -2.57
N LEU A 81 20.88 2.30 -1.93
CA LEU A 81 22.33 2.09 -1.87
C LEU A 81 22.85 1.19 -3.01
N LEU A 82 21.97 0.51 -3.76
CA LEU A 82 22.35 -0.31 -4.92
C LEU A 82 22.84 0.51 -6.13
N GLY A 83 22.90 1.83 -6.01
CA GLY A 83 23.67 2.69 -6.91
C GLY A 83 25.18 2.62 -6.67
N ILE A 84 25.64 2.14 -5.51
CA ILE A 84 27.03 2.27 -5.08
C ILE A 84 27.76 0.91 -5.13
N ASP A 85 28.92 0.89 -5.78
CA ASP A 85 29.71 -0.32 -6.07
C ASP A 85 30.16 -1.10 -4.83
N TRP A 86 30.65 -0.42 -3.79
CA TRP A 86 31.07 -1.07 -2.54
C TRP A 86 29.90 -1.80 -1.87
N TYR A 87 28.69 -1.24 -1.92
CA TYR A 87 27.51 -1.83 -1.31
C TYR A 87 27.07 -3.08 -2.08
N ILE A 88 27.10 -3.02 -3.41
CA ILE A 88 26.85 -4.20 -4.27
C ILE A 88 27.89 -5.29 -4.00
N ASN A 89 29.17 -4.94 -3.86
CA ASN A 89 30.22 -5.90 -3.59
C ASN A 89 30.09 -6.53 -2.20
N GLN A 90 29.53 -5.83 -1.21
CA GLN A 90 29.22 -6.41 0.09
C GLN A 90 28.22 -7.59 -0.01
N LEU A 91 27.35 -7.60 -1.03
CA LEU A 91 26.37 -8.69 -1.26
C LEU A 91 27.04 -10.03 -1.56
N ARG A 92 28.29 -10.02 -2.04
CA ARG A 92 29.06 -11.24 -2.36
C ARG A 92 29.55 -12.00 -1.13
N TYR A 93 29.48 -11.39 0.04
CA TYR A 93 29.92 -11.98 1.29
C TYR A 93 28.72 -12.33 2.16
N GLN A 94 28.83 -13.43 2.90
CA GLN A 94 27.89 -13.75 3.97
C GLN A 94 27.96 -12.64 5.03
N VAL A 95 26.80 -12.18 5.49
CA VAL A 95 26.67 -11.23 6.62
C VAL A 95 25.71 -11.87 7.60
N ASN A 96 26.07 -11.88 8.88
CA ASN A 96 25.35 -12.63 9.92
C ASN A 96 25.19 -14.11 9.52
N LYS A 97 23.96 -14.62 9.53
CA LYS A 97 23.61 -15.98 9.07
C LYS A 97 22.99 -15.96 7.67
N ALA A 98 22.96 -14.80 7.01
CA ALA A 98 22.37 -14.64 5.69
C ALA A 98 23.42 -14.94 4.62
N ASP A 99 23.13 -15.91 3.75
CA ASP A 99 24.03 -16.34 2.69
C ASP A 99 24.44 -15.17 1.78
N SER A 100 25.55 -15.35 1.06
CA SER A 100 25.95 -14.43 0.00
C SER A 100 24.97 -14.46 -1.18
N LEU A 101 25.09 -13.46 -2.05
CA LEU A 101 24.34 -13.34 -3.28
C LEU A 101 25.28 -13.33 -4.48
N ASP A 102 24.84 -14.01 -5.54
CA ASP A 102 25.51 -13.94 -6.83
C ASP A 102 25.03 -12.71 -7.59
N VAL A 103 25.91 -11.71 -7.69
CA VAL A 103 25.73 -10.55 -8.56
C VAL A 103 26.52 -10.81 -9.83
N ILE A 104 25.79 -11.04 -10.94
CA ILE A 104 26.33 -11.55 -12.22
C ILE A 104 27.54 -10.76 -12.74
N TRP A 105 27.50 -9.42 -12.66
CA TRP A 105 28.60 -8.55 -13.11
C TRP A 105 29.74 -8.55 -12.10
N SER A 106 30.99 -8.46 -12.55
CA SER A 106 32.15 -8.42 -11.65
C SER A 106 32.30 -7.07 -10.92
N PRO A 107 33.13 -6.98 -9.86
CA PRO A 107 33.44 -5.71 -9.19
C PRO A 107 33.92 -4.62 -10.16
N GLU A 108 34.78 -4.97 -11.13
CA GLU A 108 35.33 -4.02 -12.12
C GLU A 108 34.24 -3.48 -13.06
N GLN A 109 33.26 -4.33 -13.40
CA GLN A 109 32.16 -3.96 -14.29
C GLN A 109 31.18 -2.96 -13.68
N ILE A 110 31.17 -2.82 -12.35
CA ILE A 110 30.29 -1.90 -11.62
C ILE A 110 31.04 -0.75 -10.95
N GLU A 111 32.37 -0.73 -11.05
CA GLU A 111 33.23 0.23 -10.36
C GLU A 111 32.93 1.68 -10.78
N GLY A 112 32.84 2.59 -9.80
CA GLY A 112 32.60 4.02 -10.04
C GLY A 112 31.31 4.27 -10.81
N HIS A 113 31.42 4.78 -12.04
CA HIS A 113 30.28 5.14 -12.91
C HIS A 113 29.97 4.07 -13.99
N ASN A 114 30.66 2.93 -13.99
CA ASN A 114 30.45 1.88 -14.99
C ASN A 114 29.03 1.29 -14.89
N ARG A 115 28.28 1.24 -16.00
CA ARG A 115 26.88 0.76 -16.04
C ARG A 115 25.97 1.45 -14.98
N GLU A 116 26.26 2.70 -14.63
CA GLU A 116 25.44 3.46 -13.66
C GLU A 116 24.04 3.77 -14.21
N PHE A 117 23.97 4.10 -15.48
CA PHE A 117 22.74 4.44 -16.18
C PHE A 117 22.82 4.00 -17.65
N MET A 118 21.78 3.33 -18.14
CA MET A 118 21.69 2.91 -19.54
C MET A 118 20.32 3.26 -20.12
N ARG A 119 20.32 3.98 -21.24
CA ARG A 119 19.13 4.19 -22.06
C ARG A 119 18.90 2.98 -22.96
N TYR A 120 17.65 2.77 -23.37
CA TYR A 120 17.36 1.76 -24.37
C TYR A 120 17.99 2.11 -25.72
N LYS A 121 18.25 1.08 -26.53
CA LYS A 121 18.68 1.21 -27.92
C LYS A 121 17.81 0.30 -28.78
N LEU A 122 17.09 0.88 -29.73
CA LEU A 122 16.25 0.08 -30.63
C LEU A 122 17.11 -0.87 -31.45
N SER A 123 16.68 -2.13 -31.50
CA SER A 123 17.29 -3.20 -32.28
C SER A 123 16.27 -3.65 -33.32
N PRO A 124 16.32 -3.12 -34.57
CA PRO A 124 15.31 -3.40 -35.59
C PRO A 124 15.15 -4.89 -35.94
N ASN A 125 16.18 -5.70 -35.68
CA ASN A 125 16.19 -7.15 -35.92
C ASN A 125 15.74 -7.98 -34.71
N ALA A 126 15.46 -7.35 -33.56
CA ALA A 126 14.98 -8.05 -32.38
C ALA A 126 13.46 -8.27 -32.49
N ASP A 127 13.00 -9.46 -32.09
CA ASP A 127 11.59 -9.84 -32.16
C ASP A 127 10.83 -9.26 -30.95
N PRO A 128 9.85 -8.36 -31.16
CA PRO A 128 9.08 -7.76 -30.08
C PRO A 128 8.13 -8.73 -29.35
N ASN A 129 7.91 -9.93 -29.90
CA ASN A 129 7.10 -10.96 -29.27
C ASN A 129 7.94 -11.98 -28.48
N LYS A 130 9.26 -11.95 -28.63
CA LYS A 130 10.17 -12.88 -27.97
C LYS A 130 10.49 -12.44 -26.55
N TYR A 131 10.40 -13.37 -25.61
CA TYR A 131 10.96 -13.22 -24.27
C TYR A 131 12.41 -13.70 -24.28
N TYR A 132 13.31 -12.87 -23.77
CA TYR A 132 14.74 -13.17 -23.71
C TYR A 132 15.12 -13.68 -22.31
N PRO A 133 15.88 -14.78 -22.16
CA PRO A 133 16.30 -15.26 -20.86
C PRO A 133 17.08 -14.19 -20.08
N LEU A 134 16.56 -13.80 -18.91
CA LEU A 134 17.08 -12.67 -18.15
C LEU A 134 18.57 -12.83 -17.81
N TYR A 135 18.96 -14.03 -17.37
CA TYR A 135 20.36 -14.35 -17.04
C TYR A 135 21.29 -14.15 -18.24
N GLU A 136 20.89 -14.61 -19.42
CA GLU A 136 21.67 -14.48 -20.65
C GLU A 136 21.81 -13.02 -21.08
N VAL A 137 20.74 -12.23 -20.99
CA VAL A 137 20.80 -10.80 -21.30
C VAL A 137 21.72 -10.07 -20.32
N MET A 138 21.54 -10.30 -19.03
CA MET A 138 22.37 -9.67 -17.99
C MET A 138 23.85 -10.02 -18.15
N LYS A 139 24.17 -11.30 -18.40
CA LYS A 139 25.55 -11.77 -18.49
C LYS A 139 26.22 -11.45 -19.83
N ASN A 140 25.59 -11.83 -20.94
CA ASN A 140 26.23 -11.89 -22.25
C ASN A 140 25.97 -10.65 -23.12
N ILE A 141 24.92 -9.88 -22.81
CA ILE A 141 24.60 -8.64 -23.54
C ILE A 141 25.01 -7.43 -22.72
N LEU A 142 24.45 -7.27 -21.52
CA LEU A 142 24.70 -6.11 -20.65
C LEU A 142 26.01 -6.22 -19.87
N GLY A 143 26.44 -7.46 -19.59
CA GLY A 143 27.74 -7.77 -19.00
C GLY A 143 28.87 -7.86 -20.02
N LYS A 144 28.62 -7.61 -21.31
CA LYS A 144 29.70 -7.57 -22.30
C LYS A 144 30.59 -6.34 -22.06
N PRO A 145 31.93 -6.47 -22.05
CA PRO A 145 32.80 -5.32 -21.94
C PRO A 145 32.69 -4.38 -23.13
N TYR A 146 32.67 -3.08 -22.85
CA TYR A 146 32.80 -2.02 -23.83
C TYR A 146 33.71 -0.94 -23.23
N ILE A 147 34.91 -0.84 -23.78
CA ILE A 147 35.91 0.10 -23.31
C ILE A 147 35.62 1.47 -23.92
N ASN A 148 35.30 2.44 -23.07
CA ASN A 148 35.23 3.83 -23.48
C ASN A 148 36.64 4.30 -23.87
N GLN A 149 36.79 4.81 -25.09
CA GLN A 149 38.09 5.20 -25.64
C GLN A 149 38.69 6.42 -24.92
N GLU A 150 37.87 7.29 -24.33
CA GLU A 150 38.30 8.48 -23.62
C GLU A 150 38.74 8.16 -22.18
N THR A 151 37.98 7.30 -21.49
CA THR A 151 38.25 6.99 -20.07
C THR A 151 39.10 5.73 -19.88
N GLY A 152 39.19 4.86 -20.90
CA GLY A 152 39.84 3.56 -20.82
C GLY A 152 39.10 2.53 -19.95
N ARG A 153 37.91 2.87 -19.44
CA ARG A 153 37.13 2.02 -18.52
C ARG A 153 36.10 1.17 -19.26
N ASP A 154 35.78 0.01 -18.70
CA ASP A 154 34.64 -0.79 -19.12
C ASP A 154 33.33 -0.20 -18.59
N GLU A 155 32.81 0.82 -19.29
CA GLU A 155 31.55 1.47 -18.93
C GLU A 155 30.31 0.60 -19.26
N GLY A 156 30.53 -0.52 -19.94
CA GLY A 156 29.48 -1.39 -20.45
C GLY A 156 28.85 -0.89 -21.75
N PRO A 157 27.94 -1.68 -22.34
CA PRO A 157 27.41 -1.37 -23.65
C PRO A 157 26.73 0.01 -23.66
N ASN A 158 26.97 0.78 -24.71
CA ASN A 158 26.38 2.10 -24.95
C ASN A 158 24.89 2.00 -25.31
N GLY A 159 24.09 1.53 -24.35
CA GLY A 159 22.65 1.35 -24.41
C GLY A 159 22.19 -0.10 -24.23
N PHE A 160 21.00 -0.26 -23.65
CA PHE A 160 20.31 -1.53 -23.46
C PHE A 160 19.52 -1.90 -24.74
N PRO A 161 19.97 -2.88 -25.54
CA PRO A 161 19.30 -3.23 -26.78
C PRO A 161 17.92 -3.84 -26.53
N VAL A 162 16.89 -3.31 -27.19
CA VAL A 162 15.49 -3.73 -27.04
C VAL A 162 14.79 -3.83 -28.40
N ALA A 163 13.75 -4.64 -28.48
CA ALA A 163 12.91 -4.73 -29.68
C ALA A 163 12.08 -3.45 -29.87
N GLN A 164 11.46 -3.33 -31.04
CA GLN A 164 10.65 -2.16 -31.41
C GLN A 164 9.31 -2.57 -32.02
N VAL A 165 8.25 -1.82 -31.71
CA VAL A 165 6.92 -1.96 -32.33
C VAL A 165 6.49 -0.61 -32.87
N TYR A 166 6.02 -0.56 -34.13
CA TYR A 166 5.54 0.68 -34.72
C TYR A 166 4.21 1.09 -34.07
N ASN A 167 4.13 2.33 -33.60
CA ASN A 167 2.94 2.93 -33.02
C ASN A 167 2.30 3.90 -34.03
N PRO A 168 1.14 3.55 -34.62
CA PRO A 168 0.49 4.41 -35.62
C PRO A 168 0.00 5.75 -35.07
N GLN A 169 -0.31 5.82 -33.75
CA GLN A 169 -0.83 7.03 -33.12
C GLN A 169 0.27 8.08 -32.94
N SER A 170 1.47 7.67 -32.52
CA SER A 170 2.62 8.58 -32.39
C SER A 170 3.42 8.74 -33.69
N LYS A 171 3.23 7.85 -34.67
CA LYS A 171 4.06 7.71 -35.88
C LYS A 171 5.54 7.46 -35.55
N ASP A 172 5.79 6.72 -34.47
CA ASP A 172 7.13 6.43 -33.97
C ASP A 172 7.24 4.98 -33.51
N TRP A 173 8.46 4.52 -33.21
CA TRP A 173 8.75 3.17 -32.72
C TRP A 173 8.80 3.14 -31.19
N ASP A 174 7.96 2.31 -30.59
CA ASP A 174 7.97 2.08 -29.14
C ASP A 174 8.93 0.94 -28.77
N PRO A 175 9.77 1.14 -27.74
CA PRO A 175 10.71 0.12 -27.28
C PRO A 175 10.01 -0.98 -26.45
N VAL A 176 10.41 -2.24 -26.66
CA VAL A 176 9.85 -3.41 -25.97
C VAL A 176 10.98 -4.28 -25.39
N ALA A 177 10.97 -4.46 -24.07
CA ALA A 177 11.96 -5.27 -23.34
C ALA A 177 11.26 -6.38 -22.56
N LYS A 178 11.27 -7.60 -23.10
CA LYS A 178 10.59 -8.78 -22.55
C LYS A 178 11.60 -9.83 -22.07
N PHE A 179 11.37 -10.34 -20.85
CA PHE A 179 12.28 -11.23 -20.17
C PHE A 179 11.60 -12.50 -19.65
N SER A 180 12.33 -13.62 -19.69
CA SER A 180 11.94 -14.87 -19.06
C SER A 180 12.91 -15.28 -17.95
N VAL A 181 12.38 -15.87 -16.88
CA VAL A 181 13.16 -16.57 -15.84
C VAL A 181 12.59 -17.99 -15.72
N PRO A 182 13.39 -19.04 -15.98
CA PRO A 182 12.91 -20.41 -15.96
C PRO A 182 12.49 -20.83 -14.54
N VAL A 183 11.44 -21.64 -14.43
CA VAL A 183 10.93 -22.14 -13.15
C VAL A 183 11.23 -23.62 -13.02
N ASN A 184 11.96 -23.99 -11.98
CA ASN A 184 12.09 -25.39 -11.57
C ASN A 184 10.92 -25.75 -10.65
N ALA A 185 9.89 -26.37 -11.20
CA ALA A 185 8.65 -26.71 -10.49
C ALA A 185 8.87 -27.65 -9.29
N GLU A 186 9.87 -28.56 -9.35
CA GLU A 186 10.20 -29.45 -8.24
C GLU A 186 10.84 -28.66 -7.08
N LEU A 187 11.80 -27.79 -7.40
CA LEU A 187 12.49 -26.97 -6.41
C LEU A 187 11.53 -26.03 -5.67
N VAL A 188 10.70 -25.29 -6.40
CA VAL A 188 9.81 -24.27 -5.80
C VAL A 188 8.70 -24.88 -4.94
N ARG A 189 8.30 -26.13 -5.21
CA ARG A 189 7.42 -26.90 -4.33
C ARG A 189 8.19 -27.44 -3.12
N LYS A 190 9.38 -28.00 -3.33
CA LYS A 190 10.21 -28.57 -2.26
C LYS A 190 10.62 -27.54 -1.21
N ASN A 191 10.92 -26.31 -1.63
CA ASN A 191 11.39 -25.25 -0.73
C ASN A 191 10.28 -24.33 -0.19
N GLY A 192 9.00 -24.64 -0.45
CA GLY A 192 7.87 -23.85 0.05
C GLY A 192 7.77 -22.45 -0.55
N THR A 193 8.24 -22.25 -1.79
CA THR A 193 8.00 -21.01 -2.54
C THR A 193 6.56 -20.90 -3.01
N VAL A 194 5.91 -22.02 -3.25
CA VAL A 194 4.50 -22.10 -3.64
C VAL A 194 3.73 -23.07 -2.75
N ASN A 195 2.43 -22.83 -2.62
CA ASN A 195 1.50 -23.69 -1.91
C ASN A 195 1.06 -24.85 -2.82
N ALA A 196 0.53 -25.92 -2.21
CA ALA A 196 0.09 -27.10 -2.95
C ALA A 196 -0.99 -26.80 -4.02
N GLY A 197 -1.87 -25.82 -3.75
CA GLY A 197 -2.94 -25.40 -4.66
C GLY A 197 -2.57 -24.32 -5.68
N ASP A 198 -1.29 -23.91 -5.74
CA ASP A 198 -0.86 -22.86 -6.66
C ASP A 198 -0.72 -23.35 -8.10
N SER A 199 -1.22 -22.54 -9.04
CA SER A 199 -1.03 -22.73 -10.48
C SER A 199 0.31 -22.12 -10.91
N LEU A 200 1.32 -22.98 -11.07
CA LEU A 200 2.67 -22.60 -11.50
C LEU A 200 2.75 -22.22 -12.97
N VAL A 201 3.55 -21.19 -13.27
CA VAL A 201 4.07 -20.96 -14.62
C VAL A 201 5.35 -21.77 -14.85
N SER A 202 5.59 -22.19 -16.09
CA SER A 202 6.86 -22.85 -16.48
C SER A 202 8.03 -21.87 -16.53
N GLU A 203 7.75 -20.61 -16.83
CA GLU A 203 8.69 -19.50 -16.83
C GLU A 203 7.99 -18.24 -16.33
N MET A 204 8.69 -17.43 -15.53
CA MET A 204 8.22 -16.11 -15.16
C MET A 204 8.47 -15.16 -16.33
N LEU A 205 7.41 -14.71 -16.99
CA LEU A 205 7.45 -13.84 -18.16
C LEU A 205 7.04 -12.41 -17.77
N PHE A 206 7.89 -11.43 -18.05
CA PHE A 206 7.60 -10.02 -17.74
C PHE A 206 8.17 -9.05 -18.78
N GLU A 207 7.61 -7.84 -18.81
CA GLU A 207 8.02 -6.76 -19.71
C GLU A 207 8.34 -5.52 -18.88
N ILE A 208 9.48 -4.86 -19.16
CA ILE A 208 9.81 -3.60 -18.49
C ILE A 208 8.79 -2.53 -18.95
N PRO A 209 8.10 -1.85 -18.01
CA PRO A 209 7.16 -0.80 -18.34
C PRO A 209 7.77 0.26 -19.26
N MET A 210 7.06 0.61 -20.34
CA MET A 210 7.57 1.51 -21.37
C MET A 210 8.02 2.88 -20.82
N ASN A 211 7.33 3.42 -19.82
CA ASN A 211 7.71 4.66 -19.15
C ASN A 211 9.06 4.53 -18.42
N LYS A 212 9.28 3.42 -17.70
CA LYS A 212 10.58 3.12 -17.06
C LYS A 212 11.67 2.97 -18.12
N LEU A 213 11.40 2.21 -19.18
CA LEU A 213 12.35 1.99 -20.25
C LEU A 213 12.74 3.29 -20.98
N LYS A 214 11.78 4.18 -21.27
CA LYS A 214 12.01 5.51 -21.87
C LYS A 214 12.80 6.44 -20.93
N GLY A 215 12.60 6.31 -19.61
CA GLY A 215 13.37 7.02 -18.59
C GLY A 215 14.83 6.54 -18.49
N GLY A 216 15.12 5.33 -18.95
CA GLY A 216 16.40 4.65 -18.76
C GLY A 216 16.42 3.86 -17.45
N LEU A 217 17.30 2.86 -17.39
CA LEU A 217 17.49 2.02 -16.21
C LEU A 217 18.78 2.45 -15.50
N VAL A 218 18.72 2.51 -14.17
CA VAL A 218 19.88 2.80 -13.31
C VAL A 218 20.48 1.51 -12.76
N ARG A 219 21.69 1.60 -12.19
CA ARG A 219 22.41 0.45 -11.61
C ARG A 219 21.55 -0.38 -10.67
N SER A 220 20.78 0.25 -9.78
CA SER A 220 19.91 -0.46 -8.84
C SER A 220 18.87 -1.34 -9.54
N ASP A 221 18.28 -0.88 -10.66
CA ASP A 221 17.37 -1.67 -11.48
C ASP A 221 18.07 -2.94 -12.01
N PHE A 222 19.29 -2.78 -12.53
CA PHE A 222 20.05 -3.90 -13.07
C PHE A 222 20.51 -4.88 -12.00
N ILE A 223 20.90 -4.41 -10.81
CA ILE A 223 21.32 -5.29 -9.71
C ILE A 223 20.13 -6.11 -9.18
N ILE A 224 18.93 -5.53 -9.09
CA ILE A 224 17.72 -6.31 -8.77
C ILE A 224 17.50 -7.41 -9.82
N LEU A 225 17.58 -7.08 -11.12
CA LEU A 225 17.42 -8.06 -12.19
C LEU A 225 18.53 -9.13 -12.17
N ASN A 226 19.77 -8.76 -11.86
CA ASN A 226 20.90 -9.70 -11.70
C ASN A 226 20.63 -10.71 -10.59
N ILE A 227 20.19 -10.23 -9.41
CA ILE A 227 19.88 -11.08 -8.26
C ILE A 227 18.72 -12.02 -8.59
N ILE A 228 17.66 -11.52 -9.22
CA ILE A 228 16.53 -12.37 -9.67
C ILE A 228 17.02 -13.44 -10.65
N ALA A 229 17.85 -13.06 -11.63
CA ALA A 229 18.35 -13.95 -12.67
C ALA A 229 19.28 -15.05 -12.15
N SER A 230 20.18 -14.73 -11.22
CA SER A 230 21.17 -15.67 -10.67
C SER A 230 20.60 -16.56 -9.57
N ASN A 231 19.53 -16.13 -8.89
CA ASN A 231 18.95 -16.83 -7.74
C ASN A 231 18.42 -18.23 -8.07
N GLN A 232 17.92 -18.48 -9.29
CA GLN A 232 17.35 -19.78 -9.71
C GLN A 232 16.33 -20.35 -8.70
N TRP A 233 15.55 -19.48 -8.05
CA TRP A 233 14.59 -19.82 -7.00
C TRP A 233 15.17 -20.51 -5.75
N LYS A 234 16.49 -20.44 -5.52
CA LYS A 234 17.15 -21.06 -4.36
C LYS A 234 16.86 -20.30 -3.07
N ARG A 235 16.83 -18.97 -3.12
CA ARG A 235 16.51 -18.10 -1.99
C ARG A 235 15.19 -17.37 -2.23
N PRO A 236 14.33 -17.23 -1.22
CA PRO A 236 13.16 -16.36 -1.30
C PRO A 236 13.56 -14.89 -1.53
N ILE A 237 12.89 -14.19 -2.44
CA ILE A 237 13.12 -12.76 -2.70
C ILE A 237 11.86 -12.00 -2.30
N TYR A 238 12.02 -10.98 -1.46
CA TYR A 238 10.96 -10.16 -0.91
C TYR A 238 11.20 -8.67 -1.16
N PHE A 239 10.12 -7.90 -1.06
CA PHE A 239 10.12 -6.44 -1.14
C PHE A 239 9.22 -5.88 -0.02
N THR A 240 9.61 -4.77 0.62
CA THR A 240 8.77 -4.09 1.63
C THR A 240 7.56 -3.37 1.02
N ALA A 241 7.51 -3.25 -0.31
CA ALA A 241 6.42 -2.63 -1.06
C ALA A 241 6.10 -3.43 -2.33
N ASN A 242 4.93 -3.18 -2.92
CA ASN A 242 4.55 -3.76 -4.20
C ASN A 242 5.39 -3.16 -5.35
N PHE A 243 6.53 -3.77 -5.65
CA PHE A 243 7.51 -3.25 -6.59
C PHE A 243 7.25 -3.72 -8.03
N GLY A 244 6.46 -2.92 -8.77
CA GLY A 244 6.10 -3.20 -10.17
C GLY A 244 6.95 -2.50 -11.24
N GLU A 245 7.92 -1.65 -10.85
CA GLU A 245 8.64 -0.77 -11.79
C GLU A 245 9.43 -1.51 -12.86
N LEU A 246 9.84 -2.75 -12.59
CA LEU A 246 10.58 -3.61 -13.51
C LEU A 246 9.70 -4.70 -14.14
N GLY A 247 8.37 -4.57 -14.08
CA GLY A 247 7.44 -5.39 -14.85
C GLY A 247 7.06 -6.74 -14.24
N PHE A 248 7.79 -7.22 -13.22
CA PHE A 248 7.51 -8.49 -12.56
C PHE A 248 6.47 -8.38 -11.42
N GLY A 249 5.85 -7.21 -11.21
CA GLY A 249 4.90 -6.97 -10.12
C GLY A 249 3.70 -7.93 -10.09
N GLN A 250 3.33 -8.53 -11.24
CA GLN A 250 2.29 -9.55 -11.33
C GLN A 250 2.64 -10.89 -10.65
N TYR A 251 3.90 -11.05 -10.21
CA TYR A 251 4.42 -12.22 -9.50
C TYR A 251 4.76 -11.91 -8.03
N LEU A 252 4.35 -10.73 -7.54
CA LEU A 252 4.57 -10.31 -6.16
C LEU A 252 3.35 -10.59 -5.28
N ARG A 253 3.40 -11.67 -4.52
CA ARG A 253 2.33 -12.09 -3.60
C ARG A 253 2.67 -11.72 -2.17
N LYS A 254 1.71 -11.25 -1.37
CA LYS A 254 1.99 -10.89 0.03
C LYS A 254 2.14 -12.12 0.92
N ASP A 255 3.22 -12.16 1.69
CA ASP A 255 3.35 -12.93 2.92
C ASP A 255 3.46 -11.90 4.07
N GLY A 256 2.52 -11.87 5.00
CA GLY A 256 2.44 -10.84 6.03
C GLY A 256 2.56 -9.42 5.47
N MET A 257 3.54 -8.65 5.96
CA MET A 257 3.83 -7.28 5.51
C MET A 257 4.70 -7.20 4.25
N ALA A 258 5.35 -8.31 3.84
CA ALA A 258 6.31 -8.32 2.74
C ALA A 258 5.72 -8.93 1.46
N TYR A 259 6.22 -8.52 0.30
CA TYR A 259 5.82 -9.05 -1.00
C TYR A 259 6.85 -10.03 -1.52
N ARG A 260 6.51 -11.31 -1.60
CA ARG A 260 7.37 -12.38 -2.13
C ARG A 260 7.26 -12.48 -3.65
N LEU A 261 8.40 -12.59 -4.33
CA LEU A 261 8.46 -13.02 -5.72
C LEU A 261 8.20 -14.52 -5.82
N VAL A 262 7.13 -14.91 -6.52
CA VAL A 262 6.72 -16.31 -6.68
C VAL A 262 6.36 -16.61 -8.15
N PRO A 263 6.55 -17.83 -8.65
CA PRO A 263 6.21 -18.21 -10.03
C PRO A 263 4.70 -18.50 -10.18
N VAL A 264 3.86 -17.60 -9.65
CA VAL A 264 2.40 -17.67 -9.68
C VAL A 264 1.91 -16.30 -10.10
N VAL A 265 1.06 -16.25 -11.13
CA VAL A 265 0.44 -14.99 -11.55
C VAL A 265 -0.58 -14.59 -10.49
N ASN A 266 -0.44 -13.38 -9.96
CA ASN A 266 -1.28 -12.84 -8.91
C ASN A 266 -2.76 -12.86 -9.32
N LYS A 267 -3.59 -13.30 -8.38
CA LYS A 267 -5.04 -13.09 -8.45
C LYS A 267 -5.36 -11.62 -8.18
N SER A 268 -6.59 -11.23 -8.48
CA SER A 268 -7.09 -9.87 -8.22
C SER A 268 -8.22 -9.88 -7.18
N PRO A 269 -7.98 -10.34 -5.93
CA PRO A 269 -9.03 -10.47 -4.92
C PRO A 269 -9.70 -9.13 -4.60
N GLN A 270 -8.99 -8.00 -4.77
CA GLN A 270 -9.55 -6.66 -4.60
C GLN A 270 -10.80 -6.39 -5.46
N GLN A 271 -10.99 -7.11 -6.57
CA GLN A 271 -12.22 -7.02 -7.37
C GLN A 271 -13.46 -7.46 -6.59
N ASN A 272 -13.31 -8.30 -5.56
CA ASN A 272 -14.41 -8.77 -4.70
C ASN A 272 -14.77 -7.78 -3.57
N TRP A 273 -14.11 -6.62 -3.50
CA TRP A 273 -14.31 -5.64 -2.44
C TRP A 273 -15.10 -4.44 -2.96
N VAL A 274 -16.20 -4.10 -2.28
CA VAL A 274 -16.96 -2.88 -2.61
C VAL A 274 -16.16 -1.64 -2.32
N VAL A 275 -15.39 -1.63 -1.24
CA VAL A 275 -14.53 -0.50 -0.88
C VAL A 275 -13.53 -0.19 -1.99
N GLU A 276 -12.92 -1.21 -2.61
CA GLU A 276 -11.99 -1.02 -3.74
C GLU A 276 -12.68 -0.38 -4.93
N GLN A 277 -13.84 -0.91 -5.30
CA GLN A 277 -14.61 -0.42 -6.44
C GLN A 277 -15.08 1.03 -6.21
N ALA A 278 -15.65 1.29 -5.03
CA ALA A 278 -16.17 2.60 -4.66
C ALA A 278 -15.05 3.65 -4.51
N PHE A 279 -13.87 3.29 -3.98
CA PHE A 279 -12.71 4.20 -3.95
C PHE A 279 -12.33 4.66 -5.36
N ARG A 280 -12.23 3.71 -6.30
CA ARG A 280 -11.88 4.02 -7.70
C ARG A 280 -12.93 4.86 -8.38
N GLN A 281 -14.21 4.51 -8.22
CA GLN A 281 -15.34 5.24 -8.80
C GLN A 281 -15.37 6.70 -8.31
N ASN A 282 -15.04 6.95 -7.04
CA ASN A 282 -15.02 8.29 -6.47
C ASN A 282 -13.72 9.06 -6.73
N GLY A 283 -12.72 8.44 -7.35
CA GLY A 283 -11.42 9.06 -7.64
C GLY A 283 -10.51 9.19 -6.41
N LEU A 284 -10.74 8.36 -5.37
CA LEU A 284 -9.92 8.29 -4.17
C LEU A 284 -8.68 7.38 -4.35
N GLY A 285 -8.43 6.96 -5.59
CA GLY A 285 -7.46 5.91 -5.91
C GLY A 285 -8.05 4.53 -5.67
N GLY A 286 -7.21 3.57 -5.28
CA GLY A 286 -7.63 2.23 -4.87
C GLY A 286 -6.98 1.86 -3.55
N THR A 287 -7.30 0.68 -3.06
CA THR A 287 -6.76 0.12 -1.82
C THR A 287 -5.42 -0.60 -2.06
N GLN A 288 -4.78 -0.98 -0.96
CA GLN A 288 -3.59 -1.81 -0.95
C GLN A 288 -3.90 -3.32 -1.01
N ILE A 289 -5.17 -3.72 -1.12
CA ILE A 289 -5.61 -5.12 -1.13
C ILE A 289 -5.02 -5.84 -2.35
N ARG A 290 -4.23 -6.90 -2.14
CA ARG A 290 -3.63 -7.68 -3.24
C ARG A 290 -3.77 -9.17 -2.98
N ASP A 291 -3.19 -9.97 -3.88
CA ASP A 291 -3.11 -11.41 -3.69
C ASP A 291 -2.29 -11.75 -2.44
N ASN A 292 -2.82 -12.69 -1.66
CA ASN A 292 -2.31 -13.05 -0.36
C ASN A 292 -1.93 -14.53 -0.36
N ASN A 293 -0.77 -14.85 0.18
CA ASN A 293 -0.48 -16.19 0.62
C ASN A 293 -1.20 -16.41 1.96
N THR A 294 -2.48 -16.77 1.90
CA THR A 294 -3.35 -16.79 3.08
C THR A 294 -2.86 -17.72 4.18
N ASP A 295 -2.24 -18.86 3.85
CA ASP A 295 -1.68 -19.77 4.86
C ASP A 295 -0.49 -19.15 5.60
N SER A 296 0.47 -18.59 4.86
CA SER A 296 1.63 -17.90 5.47
C SER A 296 1.18 -16.68 6.28
N MET A 297 0.26 -15.89 5.73
CA MET A 297 -0.29 -14.71 6.39
C MET A 297 -1.00 -15.06 7.68
N PHE A 298 -1.88 -16.06 7.68
CA PHE A 298 -2.58 -16.48 8.91
C PHE A 298 -1.58 -16.86 9.99
N ASN A 299 -0.62 -17.73 9.66
CA ASN A 299 0.36 -18.22 10.62
C ASN A 299 1.20 -17.10 11.23
N VAL A 300 1.83 -16.26 10.39
CA VAL A 300 2.74 -15.21 10.87
C VAL A 300 1.98 -14.13 11.67
N MET A 301 0.79 -13.74 11.22
CA MET A 301 0.02 -12.69 11.88
C MET A 301 -0.56 -13.16 13.21
N MET A 302 -0.95 -14.44 13.33
CA MET A 302 -1.42 -14.97 14.61
C MET A 302 -0.30 -15.10 15.64
N ASN A 303 0.90 -15.50 15.22
CA ASN A 303 1.94 -15.98 16.11
C ASN A 303 3.07 -14.97 16.36
N GLU A 304 3.49 -14.21 15.33
CA GLU A 304 4.71 -13.40 15.40
C GLU A 304 4.44 -11.89 15.49
N PHE A 305 3.28 -11.43 15.00
CA PHE A 305 3.05 -10.00 14.83
C PHE A 305 2.82 -9.23 16.13
N GLU A 306 3.44 -8.06 16.21
CA GLU A 306 3.33 -7.08 17.27
C GLU A 306 2.71 -5.76 16.76
N PHE A 307 2.32 -4.86 17.67
CA PHE A 307 1.40 -3.75 17.37
C PHE A 307 1.92 -2.37 17.80
N GLY A 308 3.23 -2.20 17.97
CA GLY A 308 3.87 -0.93 18.30
C GLY A 308 3.47 -0.36 19.66
N GLY A 309 3.08 -1.22 20.59
CA GLY A 309 2.52 -0.82 21.89
C GLY A 309 1.09 -0.27 21.83
N ALA A 310 0.37 -0.41 20.71
CA ALA A 310 -0.99 0.14 20.57
C ALA A 310 -2.04 -0.53 21.46
N ASN A 311 -1.73 -1.69 22.06
CA ASN A 311 -2.56 -2.35 23.08
C ASN A 311 -2.41 -1.71 24.47
N LYS A 312 -1.33 -0.98 24.74
CA LYS A 312 -1.02 -0.42 26.05
C LYS A 312 -1.78 0.89 26.26
N LYS A 313 -2.58 0.99 27.31
CA LYS A 313 -3.43 2.18 27.57
C LYS A 313 -2.59 3.46 27.66
N GLY A 314 -3.03 4.51 26.97
CA GLY A 314 -2.48 5.86 27.11
C GLY A 314 -1.28 6.17 26.21
N VAL A 315 -0.89 5.25 25.32
CA VAL A 315 0.20 5.50 24.37
C VAL A 315 -0.27 6.49 23.30
N TYR A 316 0.40 7.63 23.22
CA TYR A 316 0.20 8.61 22.16
C TYR A 316 1.02 8.25 20.92
N PHE A 317 0.34 8.21 19.78
CA PHE A 317 0.96 8.08 18.46
C PHE A 317 0.85 9.41 17.72
N ASP A 318 1.97 9.94 17.27
CA ASP A 318 2.02 11.03 16.28
C ASP A 318 1.59 10.54 14.89
N GLU A 319 1.36 11.47 13.97
CA GLU A 319 0.75 11.19 12.65
C GLU A 319 1.47 10.08 11.86
N GLU A 320 2.80 10.09 11.83
CA GLU A 320 3.57 9.08 11.10
C GLU A 320 3.47 7.72 11.78
N ASN A 321 3.57 7.66 13.12
CA ASN A 321 3.38 6.40 13.85
C ASN A 321 1.95 5.86 13.67
N ARG A 322 0.92 6.71 13.68
CA ARG A 322 -0.47 6.28 13.39
C ARG A 322 -0.57 5.65 12.02
N ARG A 323 0.00 6.26 10.98
CA ARG A 323 0.01 5.72 9.61
C ARG A 323 0.57 4.30 9.57
N HIS A 324 1.64 4.06 10.30
CA HIS A 324 2.27 2.75 10.39
C HIS A 324 1.41 1.69 11.11
N ILE A 325 0.78 2.02 12.24
CA ILE A 325 -0.12 1.10 12.94
C ILE A 325 -1.44 0.88 12.17
N LEU A 326 -1.93 1.90 11.45
CA LEU A 326 -3.08 1.76 10.55
C LEU A 326 -2.79 0.77 9.42
N ASN A 327 -1.58 0.75 8.87
CA ASN A 327 -1.20 -0.24 7.87
C ASN A 327 -1.28 -1.68 8.43
N ILE A 328 -0.94 -1.89 9.71
CA ILE A 328 -1.13 -3.18 10.38
C ILE A 328 -2.62 -3.51 10.44
N ARG A 329 -3.48 -2.59 10.92
CA ARG A 329 -4.93 -2.82 10.96
C ARG A 329 -5.51 -3.14 9.58
N ALA A 330 -5.11 -2.39 8.56
CA ALA A 330 -5.52 -2.60 7.18
C ALA A 330 -5.09 -3.99 6.67
N LEU A 331 -3.88 -4.45 7.01
CA LEU A 331 -3.36 -5.76 6.62
C LEU A 331 -4.16 -6.90 7.27
N TYR A 332 -4.53 -6.78 8.55
CA TYR A 332 -5.42 -7.75 9.20
C TYR A 332 -6.82 -7.76 8.58
N GLY A 333 -7.37 -6.58 8.25
CA GLY A 333 -8.63 -6.48 7.51
C GLY A 333 -8.55 -7.15 6.14
N GLU A 334 -7.50 -6.85 5.37
CA GLU A 334 -7.23 -7.45 4.07
C GLU A 334 -7.16 -8.98 4.15
N ALA A 335 -6.31 -9.51 5.04
CA ALA A 335 -6.13 -10.95 5.21
C ALA A 335 -7.44 -11.64 5.61
N ALA A 336 -8.17 -11.07 6.59
CA ALA A 336 -9.45 -11.60 7.04
C ALA A 336 -10.50 -11.58 5.92
N GLY A 337 -10.65 -10.47 5.20
CA GLY A 337 -11.62 -10.38 4.11
C GLY A 337 -11.30 -11.31 2.94
N ASN A 338 -10.02 -11.43 2.56
CA ASN A 338 -9.59 -12.37 1.51
C ASN A 338 -9.80 -13.83 1.95
N MET A 339 -9.52 -14.19 3.20
CA MET A 339 -9.82 -15.52 3.74
C MET A 339 -11.32 -15.81 3.78
N ALA A 340 -12.13 -14.83 4.17
CA ALA A 340 -13.58 -14.97 4.20
C ALA A 340 -14.16 -15.20 2.79
N ASP A 341 -13.65 -14.51 1.76
CA ASP A 341 -14.03 -14.76 0.35
C ASP A 341 -13.67 -16.18 -0.11
N LEU A 342 -12.63 -16.79 0.47
CA LEU A 342 -12.25 -18.20 0.26
C LEU A 342 -13.03 -19.19 1.13
N GLY A 343 -14.02 -18.73 1.91
CA GLY A 343 -14.81 -19.57 2.82
C GLY A 343 -14.15 -19.86 4.17
N ARG A 344 -12.94 -19.35 4.44
CA ARG A 344 -12.19 -19.54 5.70
C ARG A 344 -12.60 -18.53 6.77
N LYS A 345 -13.90 -18.49 7.07
CA LYS A 345 -14.49 -17.48 7.98
C LYS A 345 -13.98 -17.57 9.41
N GLU A 346 -13.77 -18.77 9.94
CA GLU A 346 -13.27 -18.93 11.32
C GLU A 346 -11.86 -18.33 11.50
N GLU A 347 -10.99 -18.51 10.52
CA GLU A 347 -9.64 -17.93 10.52
C GLU A 347 -9.68 -16.41 10.34
N ALA A 348 -10.55 -15.92 9.45
CA ALA A 348 -10.81 -14.50 9.30
C ALA A 348 -11.25 -13.85 10.62
N GLN A 349 -12.16 -14.50 11.36
CA GLN A 349 -12.62 -14.03 12.66
C GLN A 349 -11.49 -13.98 13.69
N LYS A 350 -10.62 -15.00 13.74
CA LYS A 350 -9.45 -15.02 14.64
C LYS A 350 -8.48 -13.88 14.36
N LEU A 351 -8.24 -13.56 13.09
CA LEU A 351 -7.40 -12.42 12.71
C LEU A 351 -7.99 -11.08 13.18
N LEU A 352 -9.30 -10.89 13.00
CA LEU A 352 -9.99 -9.69 13.48
C LEU A 352 -9.91 -9.59 15.02
N ASP A 353 -10.12 -10.69 15.75
CA ASP A 353 -10.02 -10.71 17.21
C ASP A 353 -8.59 -10.40 17.69
N LYS A 354 -7.57 -10.93 16.98
CA LYS A 354 -6.16 -10.68 17.29
C LYS A 354 -5.81 -9.19 17.15
N VAL A 355 -6.24 -8.53 16.07
CA VAL A 355 -5.94 -7.11 15.87
C VAL A 355 -6.75 -6.20 16.80
N GLU A 356 -7.98 -6.57 17.17
CA GLU A 356 -8.75 -5.86 18.21
C GLU A 356 -8.05 -5.90 19.57
N ALA A 357 -7.45 -7.03 19.93
CA ALA A 357 -6.65 -7.15 21.15
C ALA A 357 -5.30 -6.40 21.05
N GLY A 358 -4.75 -6.30 19.83
CA GLY A 358 -3.46 -5.67 19.55
C GLY A 358 -3.49 -4.16 19.43
N ILE A 359 -4.61 -3.57 18.98
CA ILE A 359 -4.74 -2.14 18.72
C ILE A 359 -5.97 -1.60 19.45
N ASN A 360 -5.75 -1.00 20.61
CA ASN A 360 -6.83 -0.43 21.42
C ASN A 360 -7.46 0.80 20.71
N PRO A 361 -8.78 0.81 20.44
CA PRO A 361 -9.46 1.94 19.85
C PRO A 361 -9.35 3.25 20.64
N ALA A 362 -9.07 3.19 21.94
CA ALA A 362 -8.80 4.39 22.76
C ALA A 362 -7.46 5.06 22.42
N ASN A 363 -6.46 4.28 21.97
CA ASN A 363 -5.16 4.81 21.55
C ASN A 363 -5.14 5.13 20.05
N LEU A 364 -5.77 4.27 19.25
CA LEU A 364 -5.89 4.44 17.81
C LEU A 364 -7.34 4.17 17.37
N PRO A 365 -8.20 5.19 17.34
CA PRO A 365 -9.60 5.05 16.93
C PRO A 365 -9.77 4.38 15.56
N TYR A 366 -10.96 3.82 15.29
CA TYR A 366 -11.30 3.32 13.95
C TYR A 366 -11.43 4.45 12.93
N ALA A 367 -11.81 5.63 13.38
CA ALA A 367 -12.09 6.81 12.58
C ALA A 367 -11.68 8.07 13.33
N GLN A 368 -10.98 8.96 12.65
CA GLN A 368 -10.65 10.31 13.08
C GLN A 368 -10.10 11.12 11.91
N VAL A 369 -10.12 12.45 12.02
CA VAL A 369 -9.37 13.34 11.14
C VAL A 369 -7.89 12.94 11.12
N SER A 370 -7.33 12.80 9.92
CA SER A 370 -5.93 12.45 9.68
C SER A 370 -5.53 12.81 8.26
N ARG A 371 -4.22 12.76 7.97
CA ARG A 371 -3.65 13.02 6.65
C ARG A 371 -4.39 12.21 5.59
N TYR A 372 -4.98 12.92 4.61
CA TYR A 372 -5.79 12.35 3.53
C TYR A 372 -6.93 11.41 4.01
N ASN A 373 -7.48 11.61 5.21
CA ASN A 373 -8.49 10.74 5.82
C ASN A 373 -8.04 9.27 5.99
N GLY A 374 -6.75 9.02 6.24
CA GLY A 374 -6.18 7.67 6.35
C GLY A 374 -6.86 6.75 7.37
N HIS A 375 -7.34 7.28 8.51
CA HIS A 375 -8.12 6.50 9.48
C HIS A 375 -9.45 6.03 8.88
N ASN A 376 -10.22 6.93 8.28
CA ASN A 376 -11.50 6.58 7.66
C ASN A 376 -11.30 5.59 6.51
N GLN A 377 -10.28 5.79 5.67
CA GLN A 377 -9.98 4.84 4.59
C GLN A 377 -9.69 3.43 5.13
N THR A 378 -8.86 3.33 6.17
CA THR A 378 -8.55 2.06 6.84
C THR A 378 -9.78 1.47 7.52
N GLY A 379 -10.58 2.31 8.16
CA GLY A 379 -11.85 1.94 8.80
C GLY A 379 -12.82 1.31 7.81
N MET A 380 -12.89 1.81 6.57
CA MET A 380 -13.75 1.23 5.53
C MET A 380 -13.28 -0.16 5.08
N ILE A 381 -11.97 -0.35 4.87
CA ILE A 381 -11.40 -1.67 4.55
C ILE A 381 -11.72 -2.64 5.69
N TYR A 382 -11.50 -2.21 6.93
CA TYR A 382 -11.74 -3.02 8.11
C TYR A 382 -13.24 -3.34 8.31
N LEU A 383 -14.12 -2.37 8.03
CA LEU A 383 -15.57 -2.54 8.06
C LEU A 383 -16.04 -3.64 7.11
N GLU A 384 -15.63 -3.58 5.83
CA GLU A 384 -16.00 -4.61 4.86
C GLU A 384 -15.44 -5.99 5.25
N ALA A 385 -14.21 -6.04 5.78
CA ALA A 385 -13.63 -7.28 6.30
C ALA A 385 -14.48 -7.89 7.43
N CYS A 386 -14.96 -7.06 8.36
CA CYS A 386 -15.86 -7.50 9.45
C CYS A 386 -17.16 -8.10 8.91
N TYR A 387 -17.77 -7.46 7.89
CA TYR A 387 -18.96 -8.02 7.24
C TYR A 387 -18.68 -9.35 6.55
N LYS A 388 -17.60 -9.44 5.75
CA LYS A 388 -17.20 -10.68 5.06
C LYS A 388 -16.97 -11.83 6.04
N ALA A 389 -16.31 -11.55 7.16
CA ALA A 389 -16.04 -12.52 8.22
C ALA A 389 -17.26 -12.85 9.10
N GLY A 390 -18.36 -12.09 8.99
CA GLY A 390 -19.57 -12.28 9.81
C GLY A 390 -19.50 -11.68 11.22
N LYS A 391 -18.54 -10.78 11.51
CA LYS A 391 -18.41 -10.06 12.79
C LYS A 391 -19.29 -8.81 12.79
N THR A 392 -20.60 -9.00 12.74
CA THR A 392 -21.59 -7.91 12.54
C THR A 392 -21.59 -6.87 13.66
N GLU A 393 -21.40 -7.26 14.92
CA GLU A 393 -21.31 -6.31 16.05
C GLU A 393 -20.08 -5.40 15.93
N LEU A 394 -18.94 -5.96 15.52
CA LEU A 394 -17.72 -5.18 15.28
C LEU A 394 -17.89 -4.28 14.05
N ALA A 395 -18.49 -4.80 12.97
CA ALA A 395 -18.81 -4.01 11.79
C ALA A 395 -19.67 -2.79 12.17
N GLU A 396 -20.71 -2.95 12.99
CA GLU A 396 -21.54 -1.84 13.42
C GLU A 396 -20.77 -0.78 14.24
N LYS A 397 -19.87 -1.20 15.13
CA LYS A 397 -19.00 -0.27 15.88
C LYS A 397 -18.12 0.56 14.94
N VAL A 398 -17.47 -0.08 13.96
CA VAL A 398 -16.60 0.58 12.98
C VAL A 398 -17.42 1.52 12.09
N ARG A 399 -18.57 1.06 11.60
CA ARG A 399 -19.48 1.84 10.75
C ARG A 399 -19.92 3.13 11.45
N GLN A 400 -20.36 3.04 12.70
CA GLN A 400 -20.79 4.20 13.48
C GLN A 400 -19.66 5.18 13.73
N ALA A 401 -18.44 4.68 14.02
CA ALA A 401 -17.28 5.53 14.20
C ALA A 401 -16.93 6.31 12.92
N VAL A 402 -16.87 5.62 11.77
CA VAL A 402 -16.57 6.23 10.47
C VAL A 402 -17.66 7.23 10.06
N LYS A 403 -18.94 6.83 10.18
CA LYS A 403 -20.08 7.70 9.88
C LYS A 403 -20.02 8.99 10.69
N LYS A 404 -19.85 8.87 12.01
CA LYS A 404 -19.79 9.99 12.93
C LYS A 404 -18.67 10.96 12.55
N ASP A 405 -17.46 10.46 12.30
CA ASP A 405 -16.31 11.32 11.97
C ASP A 405 -16.51 12.03 10.63
N LEU A 406 -16.98 11.31 9.60
CA LEU A 406 -17.27 11.91 8.29
C LEU A 406 -18.34 13.01 8.40
N GLU A 407 -19.45 12.75 9.11
CA GLU A 407 -20.52 13.74 9.35
C GLU A 407 -20.03 14.95 10.13
N GLN A 408 -19.18 14.76 11.15
CA GLN A 408 -18.60 15.84 11.94
C GLN A 408 -17.68 16.74 11.10
N GLN A 409 -16.78 16.15 10.31
CA GLN A 409 -15.91 16.90 9.38
C GLN A 409 -16.75 17.72 8.39
N MET A 410 -17.79 17.11 7.85
CA MET A 410 -18.71 17.73 6.93
C MET A 410 -19.50 18.92 7.51
N ASN A 411 -19.94 18.80 8.76
CA ASN A 411 -20.55 19.91 9.50
C ASN A 411 -19.52 21.01 9.77
N TYR A 412 -18.28 20.65 10.09
CA TYR A 412 -17.18 21.59 10.30
C TYR A 412 -16.86 22.38 9.01
N TYR A 413 -16.77 21.71 7.86
CA TYR A 413 -16.53 22.38 6.58
C TYR A 413 -17.67 23.32 6.18
N ALA A 414 -18.94 22.94 6.43
CA ALA A 414 -20.07 23.84 6.22
C ALA A 414 -19.99 25.07 7.13
N ALA A 415 -19.67 24.87 8.42
CA ALA A 415 -19.52 25.96 9.38
C ALA A 415 -18.38 26.93 9.03
N LEU A 416 -17.25 26.44 8.50
CA LEU A 416 -16.16 27.30 8.00
C LEU A 416 -16.60 28.22 6.84
N GLY A 417 -17.60 27.80 6.07
CA GLY A 417 -18.21 28.58 5.01
C GLY A 417 -19.38 29.46 5.45
N ASP A 418 -19.64 29.59 6.76
CA ASP A 418 -20.85 30.20 7.34
C ASP A 418 -22.13 29.80 6.58
N MET A 419 -22.26 28.51 6.26
CA MET A 419 -23.40 27.96 5.53
C MET A 419 -24.00 26.79 6.30
N SER A 420 -25.30 26.57 6.12
CA SER A 420 -25.95 25.39 6.66
C SER A 420 -25.42 24.12 5.98
N ARG A 421 -25.55 22.99 6.68
CA ARG A 421 -25.20 21.68 6.12
C ARG A 421 -25.96 21.39 4.81
N LEU A 422 -27.20 21.85 4.71
CA LEU A 422 -28.03 21.69 3.51
C LEU A 422 -27.50 22.51 2.32
N GLU A 423 -27.12 23.77 2.54
CA GLU A 423 -26.53 24.62 1.50
C GLU A 423 -25.21 24.05 0.99
N PHE A 424 -24.35 23.60 1.90
CA PHE A 424 -23.08 22.99 1.53
C PHE A 424 -23.25 21.71 0.73
N ASN A 425 -24.21 20.86 1.12
CA ASN A 425 -24.52 19.64 0.35
C ASN A 425 -25.02 19.96 -1.06
N LYS A 426 -25.83 21.00 -1.26
CA LYS A 426 -26.26 21.41 -2.61
C LYS A 426 -25.08 21.79 -3.50
N ILE A 427 -24.06 22.45 -2.94
CA ILE A 427 -22.83 22.78 -3.66
C ILE A 427 -22.10 21.49 -4.07
N LEU A 428 -21.94 20.54 -3.14
CA LEU A 428 -21.29 19.26 -3.42
C LEU A 428 -22.07 18.44 -4.45
N ASP A 429 -23.40 18.34 -4.32
CA ASP A 429 -24.25 17.62 -5.25
C ASP A 429 -24.18 18.24 -6.67
N GLN A 430 -24.17 19.57 -6.77
CA GLN A 430 -24.00 20.25 -8.06
C GLN A 430 -22.61 19.98 -8.66
N TYR A 431 -21.55 20.03 -7.85
CA TYR A 431 -20.20 19.67 -8.29
C TYR A 431 -20.12 18.22 -8.79
N ASP A 432 -20.67 17.27 -8.03
CA ASP A 432 -20.68 15.85 -8.38
C ASP A 432 -21.43 15.61 -9.69
N ASN A 433 -22.60 16.25 -9.88
CA ASN A 433 -23.36 16.17 -11.12
C ASN A 433 -22.56 16.67 -12.33
N MET A 434 -21.90 17.83 -12.21
CA MET A 434 -21.05 18.39 -13.28
C MET A 434 -19.88 17.45 -13.59
N ARG A 435 -19.22 16.93 -12.54
CA ARG A 435 -18.09 16.00 -12.67
C ARG A 435 -18.50 14.69 -13.34
N GLN A 436 -19.62 14.10 -12.94
CA GLN A 436 -20.13 12.85 -13.52
C GLN A 436 -20.50 13.03 -15.00
N GLN A 437 -21.13 14.15 -15.36
CA GLN A 437 -21.43 14.45 -16.78
C GLN A 437 -20.16 14.57 -17.61
N ALA A 438 -19.15 15.28 -17.11
CA ALA A 438 -17.85 15.40 -17.77
C ALA A 438 -17.15 14.04 -17.91
N GLN A 439 -17.20 13.20 -16.87
CA GLN A 439 -16.64 11.84 -16.90
C GLN A 439 -17.36 10.94 -17.90
N MET A 440 -18.69 10.97 -17.96
CA MET A 440 -19.45 10.20 -18.96
C MET A 440 -19.07 10.63 -20.37
N LYS A 441 -19.00 11.93 -20.66
CA LYS A 441 -18.54 12.42 -21.97
C LYS A 441 -17.13 11.97 -22.30
N ALA A 442 -16.21 12.01 -21.34
CA ALA A 442 -14.86 11.52 -21.51
C ALA A 442 -14.83 10.00 -21.82
N ALA A 443 -15.66 9.21 -21.14
CA ALA A 443 -15.74 7.77 -21.34
C ALA A 443 -16.28 7.37 -22.72
N PHE A 444 -17.17 8.18 -23.30
CA PHE A 444 -17.73 7.96 -24.65
C PHE A 444 -17.01 8.75 -25.77
N ALA A 445 -15.96 9.52 -25.44
CA ALA A 445 -15.24 10.32 -26.43
C ALA A 445 -14.41 9.45 -27.38
N GLN A 446 -14.69 9.56 -28.68
CA GLN A 446 -13.99 8.86 -29.76
C GLN A 446 -13.00 9.75 -30.51
N THR A 447 -13.07 11.07 -30.34
CA THR A 447 -12.19 12.04 -30.99
C THR A 447 -11.43 12.90 -29.97
N ALA A 448 -10.28 13.44 -30.37
CA ALA A 448 -9.52 14.38 -29.55
C ALA A 448 -10.34 15.64 -29.19
N GLU A 449 -11.23 16.07 -30.08
CA GLU A 449 -12.14 17.20 -29.82
C GLU A 449 -13.15 16.88 -28.70
N GLN A 450 -13.78 15.71 -28.74
CA GLN A 450 -14.69 15.26 -27.68
C GLN A 450 -13.96 15.09 -26.34
N GLN A 451 -12.73 14.58 -26.37
CA GLN A 451 -11.89 14.52 -25.16
C GLN A 451 -11.56 15.91 -24.62
N ASN A 452 -11.29 16.89 -25.48
CA ASN A 452 -11.02 18.27 -25.08
C ASN A 452 -12.28 18.93 -24.50
N GLN A 453 -13.46 18.70 -25.08
CA GLN A 453 -14.73 19.18 -24.53
C GLN A 453 -15.00 18.61 -23.14
N ALA A 454 -14.83 17.30 -22.95
CA ALA A 454 -14.99 16.66 -21.65
C ALA A 454 -13.99 17.22 -20.60
N ARG A 455 -12.75 17.52 -21.00
CA ARG A 455 -11.77 18.20 -20.14
C ARG A 455 -12.19 19.63 -19.78
N GLN A 456 -12.77 20.38 -20.71
CA GLN A 456 -13.28 21.72 -20.44
C GLN A 456 -14.44 21.68 -19.43
N GLU A 457 -15.36 20.73 -19.56
CA GLU A 457 -16.46 20.55 -18.59
C GLU A 457 -15.97 20.12 -17.22
N MET A 458 -14.95 19.25 -17.16
CA MET A 458 -14.28 18.93 -15.90
C MET A 458 -13.70 20.19 -15.26
N ASN A 459 -13.00 21.03 -16.03
CA ASN A 459 -12.46 22.30 -15.52
C ASN A 459 -13.57 23.26 -15.05
N GLN A 460 -14.74 23.25 -15.69
CA GLN A 460 -15.90 24.03 -15.25
C GLN A 460 -16.44 23.53 -13.90
N ALA A 461 -16.48 22.21 -13.67
CA ALA A 461 -16.85 21.65 -12.37
C ALA A 461 -15.84 22.09 -11.28
N GLU A 462 -14.54 21.98 -11.57
CA GLU A 462 -13.48 22.42 -10.65
C GLU A 462 -13.57 23.93 -10.33
N TYR A 463 -13.88 24.75 -11.34
CA TYR A 463 -14.08 26.19 -11.20
C TYR A 463 -15.34 26.50 -10.39
N TYR A 464 -16.46 25.85 -10.68
CA TYR A 464 -17.71 26.02 -9.92
C TYR A 464 -17.48 25.74 -8.43
N PHE A 465 -16.86 24.60 -8.11
CA PHE A 465 -16.63 24.25 -6.72
C PHE A 465 -15.71 25.25 -6.03
N SER A 466 -14.61 25.63 -6.67
CA SER A 466 -13.65 26.57 -6.09
C SER A 466 -14.27 27.95 -5.81
N ASN A 467 -15.16 28.45 -6.66
CA ASN A 467 -15.85 29.73 -6.44
C ASN A 467 -17.07 29.62 -5.51
N SER A 468 -17.54 28.41 -5.22
CA SER A 468 -18.63 28.19 -4.26
C SER A 468 -18.14 28.10 -2.82
N LEU A 469 -16.83 27.95 -2.61
CA LEU A 469 -16.19 27.92 -1.30
C LEU A 469 -15.81 29.35 -0.84
N LYS A 470 -15.91 29.60 0.48
CA LYS A 470 -15.40 30.84 1.10
C LYS A 470 -13.91 30.73 1.44
N ASP A 471 -13.27 31.86 1.76
CA ASP A 471 -11.83 31.97 2.05
C ASP A 471 -11.32 30.91 3.06
N LYS A 472 -12.07 30.66 4.14
CA LYS A 472 -11.69 29.66 5.17
C LYS A 472 -11.79 28.21 4.69
N GLN A 473 -12.54 27.95 3.62
CA GLN A 473 -12.71 26.63 3.02
C GLN A 473 -11.76 26.39 1.85
N ALA A 474 -11.30 27.44 1.17
CA ALA A 474 -10.49 27.33 -0.06
C ALA A 474 -9.24 26.47 0.12
N GLY A 475 -8.56 26.56 1.27
CA GLY A 475 -7.39 25.73 1.60
C GLY A 475 -7.71 24.26 1.92
N LEU A 476 -8.98 23.90 2.06
CA LEU A 476 -9.45 22.56 2.45
C LEU A 476 -10.23 21.86 1.32
N ARG A 477 -10.11 22.38 0.09
CA ARG A 477 -10.82 21.87 -1.08
C ARG A 477 -10.63 20.37 -1.26
N THR A 478 -9.38 19.91 -1.17
CA THR A 478 -9.01 18.50 -1.35
C THR A 478 -9.62 17.62 -0.26
N GLU A 479 -9.55 18.05 1.00
CA GLU A 479 -10.05 17.35 2.18
C GLU A 479 -11.57 17.22 2.15
N ILE A 480 -12.27 18.28 1.72
CA ILE A 480 -13.73 18.27 1.53
C ILE A 480 -14.12 17.21 0.50
N LEU A 481 -13.44 17.18 -0.66
CA LEU A 481 -13.76 16.22 -1.73
C LEU A 481 -13.41 14.78 -1.34
N ILE A 482 -12.29 14.57 -0.64
CA ILE A 482 -11.95 13.25 -0.10
C ILE A 482 -13.04 12.78 0.86
N ASN A 483 -13.45 13.62 1.80
CA ASN A 483 -14.47 13.27 2.77
C ASN A 483 -15.83 12.97 2.10
N ARG A 484 -16.23 13.80 1.12
CA ARG A 484 -17.43 13.56 0.31
C ARG A 484 -17.37 12.19 -0.37
N GLY A 485 -16.29 11.89 -1.09
CA GLY A 485 -16.12 10.59 -1.72
C GLY A 485 -16.15 9.43 -0.72
N LEU A 486 -15.61 9.61 0.49
CA LEU A 486 -15.65 8.59 1.54
C LEU A 486 -17.06 8.36 2.10
N MET A 487 -17.91 9.38 2.17
CA MET A 487 -19.33 9.18 2.50
C MET A 487 -20.03 8.32 1.44
N ASP A 488 -19.73 8.52 0.16
CA ASP A 488 -20.30 7.70 -0.92
C ASP A 488 -19.78 6.25 -0.87
N VAL A 489 -18.52 6.05 -0.46
CA VAL A 489 -17.99 4.70 -0.19
C VAL A 489 -18.70 4.05 0.98
N LEU A 490 -18.92 4.78 2.08
CA LEU A 490 -19.65 4.25 3.24
C LEU A 490 -21.03 3.76 2.80
N LYS A 491 -21.73 4.59 2.03
CA LYS A 491 -23.05 4.30 1.50
C LYS A 491 -23.05 3.04 0.63
N ALA A 492 -22.06 2.88 -0.25
CA ALA A 492 -21.95 1.68 -1.09
C ALA A 492 -21.74 0.39 -0.26
N VAL A 493 -20.93 0.47 0.82
CA VAL A 493 -20.74 -0.65 1.75
C VAL A 493 -22.04 -0.93 2.51
N GLU A 494 -22.73 0.11 3.00
CA GLU A 494 -24.03 -0.01 3.65
C GLU A 494 -25.07 -0.64 2.71
N GLU A 495 -25.15 -0.24 1.46
CA GLU A 495 -26.10 -0.82 0.48
C GLU A 495 -25.85 -2.30 0.21
N LYS A 496 -24.59 -2.74 0.17
CA LYS A 496 -24.25 -4.17 -0.04
C LYS A 496 -24.52 -5.02 1.21
N TYR A 497 -24.20 -4.49 2.40
CA TYR A 497 -24.14 -5.29 3.63
C TYR A 497 -25.21 -4.94 4.67
N ALA A 498 -26.06 -3.94 4.42
CA ALA A 498 -27.21 -3.66 5.28
C ALA A 498 -28.05 -4.93 5.42
N PRO A 499 -28.53 -5.25 6.63
CA PRO A 499 -29.52 -6.31 6.78
C PRO A 499 -30.69 -5.94 5.88
N GLN A 500 -30.98 -6.74 4.86
CA GLN A 500 -32.21 -6.58 4.09
C GLN A 500 -33.33 -6.62 5.12
N THR A 501 -33.97 -5.47 5.33
CA THR A 501 -35.23 -5.45 6.07
C THR A 501 -36.13 -6.44 5.36
N GLN A 502 -36.49 -7.52 6.05
CA GLN A 502 -37.55 -8.40 5.57
C GLN A 502 -38.73 -7.48 5.25
N ALA A 503 -39.10 -7.41 3.97
CA ALA A 503 -40.34 -6.77 3.58
C ALA A 503 -41.44 -7.36 4.48
N PRO A 504 -42.36 -6.53 5.02
CA PRO A 504 -43.51 -7.07 5.72
C PRO A 504 -44.16 -8.10 4.81
N LYS A 505 -44.38 -9.32 5.31
CA LYS A 505 -45.11 -10.33 4.56
C LYS A 505 -46.44 -9.69 4.10
N PRO A 506 -46.77 -9.70 2.80
CA PRO A 506 -48.09 -9.27 2.37
C PRO A 506 -49.09 -10.28 2.93
N GLY A 507 -49.88 -9.89 3.94
CA GLY A 507 -50.88 -10.78 4.53
C GLY A 507 -51.37 -10.51 5.94
N GLU A 508 -50.94 -9.44 6.63
CA GLU A 508 -51.59 -9.02 7.90
C GLU A 508 -52.29 -7.68 7.72
N GLU A 509 -53.40 -7.71 6.96
CA GLU A 509 -54.44 -6.68 7.06
C GLU A 509 -55.41 -7.03 8.19
N GLY A 510 -55.63 -6.06 9.07
CA GLY A 510 -56.98 -5.71 9.51
C GLY A 510 -57.65 -6.58 10.57
N GLY A 511 -57.36 -6.28 11.84
CA GLY A 511 -58.22 -6.61 12.98
C GLY A 511 -58.60 -5.34 13.75
N GLY A 512 -59.39 -4.46 13.12
CA GLY A 512 -59.94 -3.28 13.80
C GLY A 512 -60.98 -3.70 14.85
N THR A 513 -60.84 -3.19 16.08
CA THR A 513 -61.98 -3.07 17.00
C THR A 513 -62.05 -1.63 17.50
N ILE A 514 -63.12 -0.96 17.10
CA ILE A 514 -63.55 0.38 17.51
C ILE A 514 -64.04 0.31 18.95
N ILE A 515 -63.52 1.15 19.87
CA ILE A 515 -64.34 1.68 20.98
C ILE A 515 -63.93 3.13 21.31
N ASN A 516 -64.95 3.97 21.32
CA ASN A 516 -65.06 5.42 21.58
C ASN A 516 -64.22 6.02 22.72
N SER A 517 -63.78 7.27 22.52
CA SER A 517 -63.55 8.26 23.60
C SER A 517 -64.88 8.65 24.27
N PRO A 518 -64.84 9.10 25.54
CA PRO A 518 -65.01 10.53 25.73
C PRO A 518 -64.13 11.15 26.83
N ASP A 519 -63.87 12.45 26.63
CA ASP A 519 -63.57 13.54 27.58
C ASP A 519 -63.27 13.22 29.05
N SER A 520 -62.20 13.83 29.59
CA SER A 520 -62.34 15.03 30.46
C SER A 520 -61.00 15.47 31.06
N THR A 521 -60.67 16.74 30.84
CA THR A 521 -60.09 17.72 31.78
C THR A 521 -59.51 17.31 33.15
N ASN A 522 -58.41 18.00 33.46
CA ASN A 522 -57.97 18.58 34.75
C ASN A 522 -57.17 17.79 35.81
N ASN A 523 -56.10 18.49 36.23
CA ASN A 523 -55.45 18.56 37.54
C ASN A 523 -54.73 17.30 38.09
N LYS A 524 -53.39 17.32 38.04
CA LYS A 524 -52.51 17.91 39.07
C LYS A 524 -51.06 17.98 38.60
#